data_AF-A0A3D4DYR8-F1
#
_entry.id   AF-A0A3D4DYR8-F1
#
_cell.length_a   1.000
_cell.length_b   1.000
_cell.length_c   1.000
_cell.angle_alpha   90.00
_cell.angle_beta   90.00
_cell.angle_gamma   90.00
#
_symmetry.space_group_name_H-M   'P 1'
#
loop_
_entity.id
_entity.type
_entity.pdbx_description
1 polymer ?
#
loop_
_entity_poly.entity_id
_entity_poly.type
_entity_poly.pdbx_seq_one_letter_code
_entity_poly.pdbx_strand_id
1 'polypeptide(L)'
;MTRISALVALLFTLALPAAAQLVIPVHGNWCGPGHGAGPALDPLDAACLRHDLCIRVAGGPFNCACDLTFMDELRRGPWANPVIHQRARGVYEAITLIPCSDPGGQALKMEWAARDWIGTVLSGRELPTATFGRFMRMMSEGMSRGYMR
;
A
#
# COMPACT_ATOMS: atom_id res chain seq x y z
N MET A 1 -33.89 -12.60 49.32
CA MET A 1 -33.15 -11.56 48.58
C MET A 1 -32.15 -12.29 47.70
N THR A 2 -32.38 -12.24 46.40
CA THR A 2 -32.00 -13.23 45.39
C THR A 2 -30.50 -13.20 45.07
N ARG A 3 -29.91 -14.41 45.12
CA ARG A 3 -28.55 -14.70 44.66
C ARG A 3 -28.49 -14.48 43.16
N ILE A 4 -27.93 -13.36 42.72
CA ILE A 4 -27.63 -13.12 41.31
C ILE A 4 -26.45 -14.04 40.97
N SER A 5 -26.76 -15.15 40.32
CA SER A 5 -25.83 -16.21 39.92
C SER A 5 -24.63 -15.65 39.17
N ALA A 6 -23.44 -16.18 39.49
CA ALA A 6 -22.14 -15.97 38.88
C ALA A 6 -22.05 -16.32 37.36
N LEU A 7 -23.18 -16.46 36.68
CA LEU A 7 -23.30 -16.78 35.25
C LEU A 7 -23.11 -15.56 34.33
N VAL A 8 -23.21 -14.33 34.84
CA VAL A 8 -23.02 -13.11 34.03
C VAL A 8 -21.54 -12.74 33.86
N ALA A 9 -20.65 -13.23 34.72
CA ALA A 9 -19.23 -12.93 34.68
C ALA A 9 -18.40 -13.84 33.73
N LEU A 10 -19.02 -14.85 33.12
CA LEU A 10 -18.32 -15.83 32.26
C LEU A 10 -18.33 -15.47 30.76
N LEU A 11 -18.87 -14.31 30.38
CA LEU A 11 -19.06 -13.91 28.97
C LEU A 11 -18.07 -12.83 28.46
N PHE A 12 -17.07 -12.44 29.24
CA PHE A 12 -16.18 -11.31 28.89
C PHE A 12 -14.68 -11.65 28.79
N THR A 13 -14.33 -12.92 28.55
CA THR A 13 -12.93 -13.34 28.31
C THR A 13 -12.70 -13.94 26.92
N LEU A 14 -13.53 -13.61 25.94
CA LEU A 14 -13.13 -13.75 24.54
C LEU A 14 -12.12 -12.64 24.24
N ALA A 15 -10.85 -12.89 24.55
CA ALA A 15 -9.75 -12.12 23.98
C ALA A 15 -9.90 -12.22 22.46
N LEU A 16 -10.37 -11.14 21.83
CA LEU A 16 -10.31 -11.01 20.38
C LEU A 16 -8.86 -11.29 19.98
N PRO A 17 -8.61 -12.19 19.01
CA PRO A 17 -7.25 -12.37 18.53
C PRO A 17 -6.77 -10.99 18.07
N ALA A 18 -5.56 -10.61 18.51
CA ALA A 18 -4.89 -9.43 17.99
C ALA A 18 -5.01 -9.48 16.46
N ALA A 19 -5.56 -8.43 15.85
CA ALA A 19 -5.75 -8.37 14.41
C ALA A 19 -4.45 -8.80 13.73
N ALA A 20 -4.47 -9.97 13.07
CA ALA A 20 -3.30 -10.47 12.39
C ALA A 20 -2.85 -9.38 11.40
N GLN A 21 -1.63 -8.88 11.57
CA GLN A 21 -1.06 -7.92 10.64
C GLN A 21 -0.95 -8.60 9.28
N LEU A 22 -1.77 -8.14 8.35
CA LEU A 22 -1.82 -8.67 7.00
C LEU A 22 -0.50 -8.34 6.30
N VAL A 23 0.31 -9.38 6.03
CA VAL A 23 1.56 -9.26 5.26
C VAL A 23 1.28 -9.62 3.81
N ILE A 24 1.39 -8.64 2.91
CA ILE A 24 1.19 -8.83 1.46
C ILE A 24 2.48 -8.42 0.74
N PRO A 25 3.39 -9.37 0.44
CA PRO A 25 4.62 -9.07 -0.28
C PRO A 25 4.34 -8.88 -1.77
N VAL A 26 4.15 -7.65 -2.20
CA VAL A 26 3.82 -7.28 -3.58
C VAL A 26 5.02 -7.47 -4.51
N HIS A 27 6.18 -6.94 -4.13
CA HIS A 27 7.38 -6.98 -4.96
C HIS A 27 8.64 -6.87 -4.10
N GLY A 28 9.68 -7.57 -4.52
CA GLY A 28 10.99 -7.53 -3.86
C GLY A 28 10.96 -7.80 -2.36
N ASN A 29 11.81 -7.10 -1.64
CA ASN A 29 12.02 -7.21 -0.20
C ASN A 29 11.26 -6.15 0.62
N TRP A 30 10.72 -5.11 -0.06
CA TRP A 30 10.18 -3.92 0.59
C TRP A 30 8.80 -3.50 0.12
N CYS A 31 8.35 -3.87 -1.08
CA CYS A 31 7.03 -3.41 -1.53
C CYS A 31 5.90 -4.26 -0.93
N GLY A 32 5.10 -3.67 -0.04
CA GLY A 32 3.77 -4.16 0.34
C GLY A 32 3.46 -4.06 1.84
N PRO A 33 2.16 -4.04 2.23
CA PRO A 33 1.76 -3.93 3.64
C PRO A 33 2.38 -5.02 4.51
N GLY A 34 2.99 -4.62 5.63
CA GLY A 34 3.62 -5.53 6.59
C GLY A 34 4.85 -6.29 6.06
N HIS A 35 5.32 -5.97 4.85
CA HIS A 35 6.52 -6.53 4.23
C HIS A 35 7.65 -5.49 4.32
N GLY A 36 8.93 -5.91 4.39
CA GLY A 36 10.05 -4.96 4.51
C GLY A 36 11.23 -5.46 5.33
N ALA A 37 12.16 -6.17 4.69
CA ALA A 37 13.45 -6.54 5.28
C ALA A 37 14.48 -6.98 4.22
N GLY A 38 15.76 -6.71 4.46
CA GLY A 38 16.87 -7.16 3.60
C GLY A 38 17.31 -6.12 2.55
N PRO A 39 18.21 -6.48 1.63
CA PRO A 39 18.69 -5.55 0.60
C PRO A 39 17.61 -5.26 -0.44
N ALA A 40 17.59 -4.04 -1.00
CA ALA A 40 16.74 -3.74 -2.16
C ALA A 40 17.22 -4.51 -3.39
N LEU A 41 16.29 -5.17 -4.09
CA LEU A 41 16.62 -6.07 -5.21
C LEU A 41 16.65 -5.38 -6.57
N ASP A 42 15.89 -4.30 -6.75
CA ASP A 42 15.82 -3.51 -7.97
C ASP A 42 15.40 -2.05 -7.68
N PRO A 43 15.35 -1.15 -8.68
CA PRO A 43 15.00 0.25 -8.45
C PRO A 43 13.61 0.48 -7.83
N LEU A 44 12.62 -0.35 -8.14
CA LEU A 44 11.28 -0.23 -7.53
C LEU A 44 11.32 -0.66 -6.07
N ASP A 45 11.98 -1.77 -5.78
CA ASP A 45 12.17 -2.23 -4.40
C ASP A 45 12.94 -1.20 -3.55
N ALA A 46 13.91 -0.50 -4.16
CA ALA A 46 14.64 0.59 -3.51
C ALA A 46 13.75 1.80 -3.22
N ALA A 47 12.76 2.08 -4.08
CA ALA A 47 11.77 3.13 -3.84
C ALA A 47 10.87 2.78 -2.64
N CYS A 48 10.40 1.52 -2.58
CA CYS A 48 9.63 1.00 -1.46
C CYS A 48 10.43 1.04 -0.14
N LEU A 49 11.71 0.64 -0.15
CA LEU A 49 12.62 0.79 0.99
C LEU A 49 12.64 2.23 1.52
N ARG A 50 12.81 3.22 0.63
CA ARG A 50 12.85 4.64 1.04
C ARG A 50 11.52 5.11 1.65
N HIS A 51 10.39 4.68 1.08
CA HIS A 51 9.06 4.97 1.61
C HIS A 51 8.89 4.38 3.02
N ASP A 52 9.22 3.10 3.21
CA ASP A 52 9.14 2.43 4.51
C ASP A 52 10.01 3.11 5.57
N LEU A 53 11.23 3.51 5.20
CA LEU A 53 12.12 4.25 6.10
C LEU A 53 11.55 5.63 6.44
N CYS A 54 10.94 6.33 5.48
CA CYS A 54 10.27 7.61 5.74
C CYS A 54 9.15 7.45 6.77
N ILE A 55 8.29 6.44 6.59
CA ILE A 55 7.19 6.14 7.51
C ILE A 55 7.70 5.83 8.92
N ARG A 56 8.80 5.06 9.04
CA ARG A 56 9.43 4.77 10.34
C ARG A 56 9.95 6.03 11.02
N VAL A 57 10.64 6.90 10.27
CA VAL A 57 11.17 8.17 10.79
C VAL A 57 10.06 9.15 11.17
N ALA A 58 8.96 9.16 10.42
CA ALA A 58 7.79 9.98 10.69
C ALA A 58 6.98 9.55 11.93
N GLY A 59 7.29 8.38 12.51
CA GLY A 59 6.68 7.90 13.74
C GLY A 59 5.36 7.13 13.56
N GLY A 60 4.98 6.76 12.34
CA GLY A 60 3.77 5.98 12.10
C GLY A 60 3.22 6.05 10.67
N PRO A 61 2.18 5.27 10.36
CA PRO A 61 1.54 5.27 9.05
C PRO A 61 0.81 6.61 8.78
N PHE A 62 0.31 6.79 7.56
CA PHE A 62 -0.53 7.93 7.14
C PHE A 62 0.16 9.30 7.12
N ASN A 63 1.50 9.31 7.07
CA ASN A 63 2.26 10.52 6.78
C ASN A 63 2.21 10.83 5.28
N CYS A 64 1.47 11.87 4.91
CA CYS A 64 1.22 12.17 3.51
C CYS A 64 2.44 12.72 2.77
N ALA A 65 3.39 13.36 3.47
CA ALA A 65 4.63 13.82 2.87
C ALA A 65 5.50 12.63 2.39
N CYS A 66 5.53 11.54 3.16
CA CYS A 66 6.16 10.28 2.73
C CYS A 66 5.49 9.71 1.49
N ASP A 67 4.15 9.62 1.48
CA ASP A 67 3.40 9.10 0.34
C ASP A 67 3.56 9.96 -0.91
N LEU A 68 3.50 11.29 -0.80
CA LEU A 68 3.68 12.21 -1.93
C LEU A 68 5.10 12.14 -2.50
N THR A 69 6.12 12.06 -1.64
CA THR A 69 7.51 11.88 -2.08
C THR A 69 7.67 10.56 -2.84
N PHE A 70 7.09 9.48 -2.30
CA PHE A 70 7.11 8.17 -2.95
C PHE A 70 6.34 8.17 -4.28
N MET A 71 5.17 8.81 -4.33
CA MET A 71 4.39 8.99 -5.55
C MET A 71 5.18 9.74 -6.62
N ASP A 72 5.89 10.82 -6.28
CA ASP A 72 6.72 11.55 -7.24
C ASP A 72 7.87 10.69 -7.77
N GLU A 73 8.50 9.90 -6.89
CA GLU A 73 9.55 8.97 -7.28
C GLU A 73 9.03 7.89 -8.26
N LEU A 74 7.88 7.30 -7.96
CA LEU A 74 7.21 6.32 -8.83
C LEU A 74 6.85 6.89 -10.20
N ARG A 75 6.49 8.18 -10.28
CA ARG A 75 6.17 8.86 -11.55
C ARG A 75 7.39 9.11 -12.43
N ARG A 76 8.53 9.44 -11.81
CA ARG A 76 9.75 9.89 -12.52
C ARG A 76 10.81 8.82 -12.67
N GLY A 77 10.68 7.69 -11.98
CA GLY A 77 11.75 6.72 -11.89
C GLY A 77 12.15 6.12 -13.24
N PRO A 78 13.42 5.71 -13.38
CA PRO A 78 13.98 5.18 -14.62
C PRO A 78 13.57 3.71 -14.83
N TRP A 79 12.29 3.47 -15.13
CA TRP A 79 11.73 2.13 -15.29
C TRP A 79 12.07 1.49 -16.66
N ALA A 80 13.34 1.17 -16.88
CA ALA A 80 13.80 0.58 -18.14
C ALA A 80 13.13 -0.78 -18.45
N ASN A 81 12.84 -1.57 -17.40
CA ASN A 81 12.11 -2.83 -17.53
C ASN A 81 10.59 -2.57 -17.52
N PRO A 82 9.84 -2.92 -18.59
CA PRO A 82 8.39 -2.68 -18.65
C PRO A 82 7.59 -3.38 -17.54
N VAL A 83 8.04 -4.54 -17.07
CA VAL A 83 7.39 -5.26 -15.96
C VAL A 83 7.55 -4.46 -14.66
N ILE A 84 8.75 -3.94 -14.40
CA ILE A 84 9.01 -3.08 -13.24
C ILE A 84 8.22 -1.78 -13.35
N HIS A 85 8.13 -1.18 -14.53
CA HIS A 85 7.32 0.01 -14.77
C HIS A 85 5.84 -0.24 -14.43
N GLN A 86 5.26 -1.35 -14.91
CA GLN A 86 3.86 -1.69 -14.62
C GLN A 86 3.62 -1.95 -13.13
N ARG A 87 4.58 -2.57 -12.43
CA ARG A 87 4.52 -2.72 -10.98
C ARG A 87 4.63 -1.38 -10.26
N ALA A 88 5.56 -0.51 -10.66
CA ALA A 88 5.70 0.84 -10.11
C ALA A 88 4.40 1.64 -10.26
N ARG A 89 3.74 1.54 -11.42
CA ARG A 89 2.43 2.17 -11.65
C ARG A 89 1.34 1.57 -10.76
N GLY A 90 1.33 0.24 -10.57
CA GLY A 90 0.39 -0.41 -9.65
C GLY A 90 0.59 0.07 -8.21
N VAL A 91 1.84 0.13 -7.73
CA VAL A 91 2.16 0.62 -6.38
C VAL A 91 1.76 2.10 -6.23
N TYR A 92 2.00 2.93 -7.25
CA TYR A 92 1.54 4.33 -7.29
C TYR A 92 0.02 4.44 -7.14
N GLU A 93 -0.74 3.56 -7.80
CA GLU A 93 -2.19 3.56 -7.69
C GLU A 93 -2.66 3.04 -6.32
N ALA A 94 -2.04 2.00 -5.78
CA ALA A 94 -2.40 1.46 -4.47
C ALA A 94 -2.11 2.45 -3.33
N ILE A 95 -0.96 3.15 -3.34
CA ILE A 95 -0.62 4.08 -2.27
C ILE A 95 -1.62 5.25 -2.19
N THR A 96 -2.30 5.58 -3.30
CA THR A 96 -3.33 6.63 -3.30
C THR A 96 -4.53 6.28 -2.41
N LEU A 97 -4.82 4.99 -2.22
CA LEU A 97 -5.91 4.50 -1.38
C LEU A 97 -5.57 4.54 0.11
N ILE A 98 -4.30 4.72 0.47
CA ILE A 98 -3.88 4.86 1.86
C ILE A 98 -4.27 6.25 2.36
N PRO A 99 -5.05 6.36 3.45
CA PRO A 99 -5.49 7.64 3.95
C PRO A 99 -4.32 8.43 4.54
N CYS A 100 -4.42 9.75 4.49
CA CYS A 100 -3.52 10.66 5.17
C CYS A 100 -4.14 11.20 6.44
N SER A 101 -3.28 11.49 7.42
CA SER A 101 -3.66 12.20 8.65
C SER A 101 -3.97 13.68 8.40
N ASP A 102 -3.41 14.27 7.34
CA ASP A 102 -3.69 15.65 6.94
C ASP A 102 -4.60 15.71 5.69
N PRO A 103 -5.71 16.49 5.72
CA PRO A 103 -6.65 16.54 4.59
C PRO A 103 -6.06 17.17 3.31
N GLY A 104 -5.12 18.10 3.44
CA GLY A 104 -4.52 18.79 2.29
C GLY A 104 -3.66 17.86 1.44
N GLY A 105 -2.84 17.05 2.08
CA GLY A 105 -2.06 15.99 1.48
C GLY A 105 -2.94 14.92 0.86
N GLN A 106 -4.04 14.52 1.52
CA GLN A 106 -4.99 13.58 0.94
C GLN A 106 -5.57 14.13 -0.38
N ALA A 107 -6.00 15.40 -0.38
CA ALA A 107 -6.51 16.05 -1.59
C ALA A 107 -5.45 16.09 -2.69
N LEU A 108 -4.19 16.39 -2.36
CA LEU A 108 -3.09 16.43 -3.32
C LEU A 108 -2.77 15.05 -3.92
N LYS A 109 -2.78 13.97 -3.12
CA LYS A 109 -2.62 12.59 -3.61
C LYS A 109 -3.73 12.25 -4.61
N MET A 110 -4.98 12.56 -4.26
CA MET A 110 -6.13 12.30 -5.13
C MET A 110 -6.05 13.11 -6.42
N GLU A 111 -5.63 14.37 -6.33
CA GLU A 111 -5.44 15.23 -7.49
C GLU A 111 -4.38 14.68 -8.45
N TRP A 112 -3.21 14.28 -7.93
CA TRP A 112 -2.15 13.69 -8.76
C TRP A 112 -2.61 12.40 -9.42
N ALA A 113 -3.27 11.53 -8.67
CA ALA A 113 -3.82 10.27 -9.20
C ALA A 113 -4.84 10.53 -10.31
N ALA A 114 -5.77 11.46 -10.08
CA ALA A 114 -6.80 11.82 -11.06
C ALA A 114 -6.20 12.44 -12.31
N ARG A 115 -5.28 13.41 -12.18
CA ARG A 115 -4.61 14.04 -13.34
C ARG A 115 -3.82 13.02 -14.15
N ASP A 116 -3.06 12.14 -13.50
CA ASP A 116 -2.26 11.15 -14.19
C ASP A 116 -3.12 10.09 -14.91
N TRP A 117 -4.20 9.62 -14.27
CA TRP A 117 -5.13 8.65 -14.88
C TRP A 117 -5.94 9.27 -16.03
N ILE A 118 -6.52 10.46 -15.84
CA ILE A 118 -7.23 11.16 -16.91
C ILE A 118 -6.27 11.41 -18.09
N GLY A 119 -5.03 11.81 -17.81
CA GLY A 119 -4.02 12.04 -18.83
C GLY A 119 -3.66 10.79 -19.64
N THR A 120 -3.55 9.60 -19.01
CA THR A 120 -3.28 8.35 -19.74
C THR A 120 -4.48 7.87 -20.55
N VAL A 121 -5.70 8.02 -20.03
CA VAL A 121 -6.94 7.66 -20.72
C VAL A 121 -7.20 8.55 -21.93
N LEU A 122 -7.14 9.88 -21.76
CA LEU A 122 -7.39 10.83 -22.85
C LEU A 122 -6.33 10.75 -23.95
N SER A 123 -5.09 10.38 -23.63
CA SER A 123 -4.03 10.14 -24.63
C SER A 123 -4.11 8.77 -25.31
N GLY A 124 -5.09 7.93 -24.95
CA GLY A 124 -5.22 6.57 -25.49
C GLY A 124 -4.10 5.61 -25.08
N ARG A 125 -3.25 5.99 -24.11
CA ARG A 125 -2.16 5.14 -23.60
C ARG A 125 -2.69 4.01 -22.73
N GLU A 126 -3.83 4.23 -22.06
CA GLU A 126 -4.44 3.25 -21.16
C GLU A 126 -5.97 3.21 -21.34
N LEU A 127 -6.55 2.03 -21.09
CA LEU A 127 -8.00 1.89 -20.97
C LEU A 127 -8.48 2.48 -19.64
N PRO A 128 -9.73 2.96 -19.53
CA PRO A 128 -10.30 3.41 -18.25
C PRO A 128 -10.22 2.37 -17.12
N THR A 129 -10.22 1.09 -17.48
CA THR A 129 -10.15 -0.05 -16.55
C THR A 129 -8.73 -0.48 -16.17
N ALA A 130 -7.68 0.17 -16.71
CA ALA A 130 -6.30 -0.24 -16.50
C ALA A 130 -5.89 -0.24 -15.02
N THR A 131 -6.34 0.76 -14.25
CA THR A 131 -6.11 0.85 -12.79
C THR A 131 -6.65 -0.37 -12.05
N PHE A 132 -7.89 -0.78 -12.35
CA PHE A 132 -8.48 -1.98 -11.73
C PHE A 132 -7.71 -3.24 -12.11
N GLY A 133 -7.33 -3.37 -13.38
CA GLY A 133 -6.53 -4.51 -13.86
C GLY A 133 -5.15 -4.61 -13.20
N ARG A 134 -4.48 -3.47 -12.95
CA ARG A 134 -3.21 -3.43 -12.21
C ARG A 134 -3.40 -3.79 -10.74
N PHE A 135 -4.43 -3.23 -10.09
CA PHE A 135 -4.74 -3.55 -8.70
C PHE A 135 -4.98 -5.04 -8.49
N MET A 136 -5.84 -5.66 -9.28
CA MET A 136 -6.17 -7.10 -9.15
C MET A 136 -4.94 -7.98 -9.36
N ARG A 137 -4.09 -7.65 -10.33
CA ARG A 137 -2.83 -8.37 -10.58
C ARG A 137 -1.88 -8.27 -9.40
N MET A 138 -1.68 -7.06 -8.89
CA MET A 138 -0.80 -6.80 -7.74
C MET A 138 -1.26 -7.54 -6.48
N MET A 139 -2.56 -7.51 -6.19
CA MET A 139 -3.12 -8.24 -5.05
C MET A 139 -2.99 -9.75 -5.22
N SER A 140 -3.24 -10.27 -6.42
CA SER A 140 -3.06 -11.71 -6.72
C SER A 140 -1.60 -12.16 -6.57
N GLU A 141 -0.64 -11.38 -7.10
CA GLU A 141 0.81 -11.62 -6.92
C GLU A 141 1.19 -11.56 -5.43
N GLY A 142 0.70 -10.58 -4.69
CA GLY A 142 0.99 -10.44 -3.26
C GLY A 142 0.44 -11.60 -2.42
N MET A 143 -0.82 -12.00 -2.66
CA MET A 143 -1.45 -13.12 -1.95
C MET A 143 -0.75 -14.45 -2.27
N SER A 144 -0.42 -14.70 -3.54
CA SER A 144 0.31 -15.92 -3.92
C SER A 144 1.69 -15.99 -3.28
N ARG A 145 2.45 -14.88 -3.27
CA ARG A 145 3.76 -14.81 -2.59
C ARG A 145 3.66 -14.95 -1.08
N GLY A 146 2.61 -14.41 -0.47
CA GLY A 146 2.33 -14.55 0.96
C GLY A 146 2.01 -15.99 1.37
N TYR A 147 1.32 -16.75 0.52
CA TYR A 147 1.02 -18.17 0.76
C TYR A 147 2.25 -19.08 0.63
N MET A 148 3.26 -18.67 -0.15
CA MET A 148 4.47 -19.46 -0.40
C MET A 148 5.58 -19.25 0.66
N ARG A 149 5.31 -18.53 1.75
CA ARG A 149 6.22 -18.31 2.88
C ARG A 149 5.71 -19.00 4.14
#